data_AF-A0A136M4T1-F1
#
_entry.id   AF-A0A136M4T1-F1
#
_cell.length_a   1.000
_cell.length_b   1.000
_cell.length_c   1.000
_cell.angle_alpha   90.00
_cell.angle_beta   90.00
_cell.angle_gamma   90.00
#
_symmetry.space_group_name_H-M   'P 1'
#
loop_
_entity.id
_entity.type
_entity.pdbx_description
1 polymer ?
#
loop_
_entity_poly.entity_id
_entity_poly.type
_entity_poly.pdbx_seq_one_letter_code
_entity_poly.pdbx_strand_id
1 'polypeptide(L)'
;MKITPLEIRQKAFEKVLRGYDKDEVNAFLLTLSQEWERVLDEMKEHRIKLEATEREVSKLREVESSLFKTLKTAEDTGASVIGQANKTAELILKENQLKADSILNEAKTKAKNTIEEAEMLSRQMLDEMEERLKTLGQHYKTLELHRDNLLADLKRLAGETIDRVERAKSSARDFDPDQHLALAKRESKKALFPNAELENEIKKSLQQPVVTEVVKTTPVETTTVQQIQRSFFDDIQ
;
A
#
# COMPACT_ATOMS: atom_id res chain seq x y z
N MET A 1 -71.45 -26.07 -83.37
CA MET A 1 -71.21 -26.30 -84.82
C MET A 1 -72.45 -25.90 -85.61
N LYS A 2 -72.45 -25.95 -86.94
CA LYS A 2 -73.61 -25.64 -87.80
C LYS A 2 -74.50 -26.83 -88.15
N ILE A 3 -74.16 -28.04 -87.69
CA ILE A 3 -74.92 -29.28 -87.90
C ILE A 3 -74.81 -30.14 -86.63
N THR A 4 -75.93 -30.73 -86.20
CA THR A 4 -76.11 -31.62 -85.05
C THR A 4 -76.43 -33.06 -85.48
N PRO A 5 -76.29 -34.07 -84.59
CA PRO A 5 -76.74 -35.44 -84.87
C PRO A 5 -78.21 -35.52 -85.31
N LEU A 6 -79.08 -34.67 -84.74
CA LEU A 6 -80.50 -34.61 -85.08
C LEU A 6 -80.73 -34.09 -86.50
N GLU A 7 -80.03 -33.04 -86.92
CA GLU A 7 -80.10 -32.50 -88.28
C GLU A 7 -79.54 -33.48 -89.32
N ILE A 8 -78.58 -34.35 -88.95
CA ILE A 8 -78.11 -35.47 -89.79
C ILE A 8 -79.23 -36.51 -89.93
N ARG A 9 -79.87 -36.94 -88.82
CA ARG A 9 -80.99 -37.91 -88.84
C ARG A 9 -82.23 -37.40 -89.60
N GLN A 10 -82.47 -36.09 -89.58
CA GLN A 10 -83.64 -35.46 -90.21
C GLN A 10 -83.36 -34.93 -91.64
N LYS A 11 -82.18 -35.20 -92.21
CA LYS A 11 -81.78 -34.61 -93.49
C LYS A 11 -82.55 -35.21 -94.68
N ALA A 12 -83.56 -34.49 -95.15
CA ALA A 12 -84.18 -34.75 -96.45
C ALA A 12 -83.28 -34.30 -97.62
N PHE A 13 -83.35 -35.07 -98.72
CA PHE A 13 -82.75 -34.77 -100.02
C PHE A 13 -83.82 -34.71 -101.12
N GLU A 14 -83.53 -33.98 -102.20
CA GLU A 14 -84.39 -33.92 -103.38
C GLU A 14 -84.31 -35.22 -104.19
N LYS A 15 -85.41 -35.55 -104.91
CA LYS A 15 -85.49 -36.75 -105.74
C LYS A 15 -85.16 -36.43 -107.19
N VAL A 16 -84.16 -37.10 -107.75
CA VAL A 16 -83.75 -37.01 -109.16
C VAL A 16 -83.73 -38.38 -109.83
N LEU A 17 -83.94 -38.40 -111.15
CA LEU A 17 -84.00 -39.63 -111.93
C LEU A 17 -82.59 -40.22 -112.11
N ARG A 18 -82.34 -41.37 -111.45
CA ARG A 18 -81.00 -41.95 -111.16
C ARG A 18 -80.25 -41.20 -110.04
N GLY A 19 -80.57 -41.54 -108.79
CA GLY A 19 -79.78 -41.20 -107.60
C GLY A 19 -79.34 -42.45 -106.82
N TYR A 20 -78.71 -42.27 -105.66
CA TYR A 20 -78.38 -43.34 -104.72
C TYR A 20 -79.64 -44.02 -104.13
N ASP A 21 -79.48 -45.23 -103.58
CA ASP A 21 -80.56 -45.88 -102.84
C ASP A 21 -80.89 -45.06 -101.57
N LYS A 22 -82.18 -44.77 -101.40
CA LYS A 22 -82.67 -43.97 -100.28
C LYS A 22 -82.37 -44.65 -98.94
N ASP A 23 -82.52 -45.95 -98.85
CA ASP A 23 -82.50 -46.66 -97.57
C ASP A 23 -81.07 -47.06 -97.15
N GLU A 24 -80.16 -47.27 -98.12
CA GLU A 24 -78.72 -47.28 -97.87
C GLU A 24 -78.23 -45.92 -97.34
N VAL A 25 -78.64 -44.81 -97.98
CA VAL A 25 -78.28 -43.45 -97.52
C VAL A 25 -78.85 -43.14 -96.14
N ASN A 26 -80.08 -43.56 -95.84
CA ASN A 26 -80.66 -43.40 -94.50
C ASN A 26 -79.90 -44.21 -93.44
N ALA A 27 -79.49 -45.44 -93.75
CA ALA A 27 -78.67 -46.26 -92.85
C ALA A 27 -77.30 -45.62 -92.59
N PHE A 28 -76.65 -45.10 -93.63
CA PHE A 28 -75.38 -44.36 -93.50
C PHE A 28 -75.54 -43.08 -92.65
N LEU A 29 -76.58 -42.28 -92.88
CA LEU A 29 -76.87 -41.09 -92.07
C LEU A 29 -77.15 -41.45 -90.59
N LEU A 30 -77.80 -42.58 -90.33
CA LEU A 30 -78.03 -43.05 -88.96
C LEU A 30 -76.70 -43.37 -88.26
N THR A 31 -75.84 -44.17 -88.87
CA THR A 31 -74.51 -44.49 -88.32
C THR A 31 -73.65 -43.23 -88.17
N LEU A 32 -73.62 -42.36 -89.18
CA LEU A 32 -72.90 -41.08 -89.13
C LEU A 32 -73.40 -40.20 -87.98
N SER A 33 -74.72 -40.15 -87.74
CA SER A 33 -75.27 -39.38 -86.63
C SER A 33 -74.87 -39.93 -85.26
N GLN A 34 -74.75 -41.26 -85.11
CA GLN A 34 -74.33 -41.91 -83.86
C GLN A 34 -72.84 -41.65 -83.58
N GLU A 35 -71.99 -41.76 -84.60
CA GLU A 35 -70.56 -41.41 -84.46
C GLU A 35 -70.34 -39.91 -84.23
N TRP A 36 -71.16 -39.04 -84.83
CA TRP A 36 -71.12 -37.60 -84.55
C TRP A 36 -71.58 -37.26 -83.12
N GLU A 37 -72.56 -38.00 -82.58
CA GLU A 37 -73.01 -37.89 -81.19
C GLU A 37 -71.91 -38.36 -80.22
N ARG A 38 -71.28 -39.52 -80.50
CA ARG A 38 -70.11 -40.04 -79.74
C ARG A 38 -68.96 -39.04 -79.71
N VAL A 39 -68.54 -38.51 -80.86
CA VAL A 39 -67.42 -37.55 -80.96
C VAL A 39 -67.74 -36.22 -80.26
N LEU A 40 -69.00 -35.78 -80.22
CA LEU A 40 -69.40 -34.58 -79.49
C LEU A 40 -69.33 -34.78 -77.97
N ASP A 41 -69.75 -35.93 -77.44
CA ASP A 41 -69.62 -36.22 -76.01
C ASP A 41 -68.17 -36.49 -75.60
N GLU A 42 -67.36 -37.17 -76.42
CA GLU A 42 -65.90 -37.31 -76.21
C GLU A 42 -65.20 -35.94 -76.19
N MET A 43 -65.52 -35.04 -77.13
CA MET A 43 -64.98 -33.67 -77.15
C MET A 43 -65.35 -32.89 -75.89
N LYS A 44 -66.59 -33.03 -75.42
CA LYS A 44 -67.08 -32.42 -74.17
C LYS A 44 -66.39 -32.98 -72.93
N GLU A 45 -66.20 -34.30 -72.86
CA GLU A 45 -65.48 -34.96 -71.76
C GLU A 45 -64.01 -34.56 -71.73
N HIS A 46 -63.33 -34.58 -72.88
CA HIS A 46 -61.94 -34.13 -73.00
C HIS A 46 -61.78 -32.65 -72.63
N ARG A 47 -62.73 -31.79 -73.02
CA ARG A 47 -62.73 -30.38 -72.62
C ARG A 47 -62.89 -30.22 -71.11
N ILE A 48 -63.81 -30.95 -70.47
CA ILE A 48 -63.99 -30.93 -69.00
C ILE A 48 -62.71 -31.41 -68.29
N LYS A 49 -62.08 -32.48 -68.80
CA LYS A 49 -60.81 -32.99 -68.28
C LYS A 49 -59.67 -31.98 -68.40
N LEU A 50 -59.54 -31.31 -69.55
CA LEU A 50 -58.55 -30.24 -69.77
C LEU A 50 -58.77 -29.06 -68.82
N GLU A 51 -60.00 -28.57 -68.71
CA GLU A 51 -60.36 -27.45 -67.83
C GLU A 51 -60.18 -27.78 -66.33
N ALA A 52 -60.12 -29.08 -65.97
CA ALA A 52 -59.80 -29.54 -64.63
C ALA A 52 -58.27 -29.64 -64.39
N THR A 53 -57.50 -30.17 -65.35
CA THR A 53 -56.03 -30.23 -65.21
C THR A 53 -55.38 -28.86 -65.30
N GLU A 54 -55.89 -27.95 -66.13
CA GLU A 54 -55.42 -26.55 -66.20
C GLU A 54 -55.60 -25.82 -64.86
N ARG A 55 -56.73 -26.03 -64.16
CA ARG A 55 -56.97 -25.48 -62.81
C ARG A 55 -55.97 -26.03 -61.80
N GLU A 56 -55.74 -27.33 -61.77
CA GLU A 56 -54.81 -27.94 -60.80
C GLU A 56 -53.36 -27.53 -61.10
N VAL A 57 -52.96 -27.38 -62.38
CA VAL A 57 -51.65 -26.82 -62.76
C VAL A 57 -51.49 -25.36 -62.32
N SER A 58 -52.53 -24.53 -62.41
CA SER A 58 -52.48 -23.15 -61.87
C SER A 58 -52.28 -23.16 -60.35
N LYS A 59 -53.09 -23.95 -59.65
CA LYS A 59 -53.03 -24.10 -58.18
C LYS A 59 -51.66 -24.64 -57.71
N LEU A 60 -51.07 -25.61 -58.41
CA LEU A 60 -49.73 -26.11 -58.10
C LEU A 60 -48.66 -25.03 -58.31
N ARG A 61 -48.74 -24.21 -59.36
CA ARG A 61 -47.84 -23.07 -59.59
C ARG A 61 -47.98 -21.96 -58.55
N GLU A 62 -49.20 -21.71 -58.07
CA GLU A 62 -49.45 -20.75 -56.96
C GLU A 62 -48.84 -21.25 -55.65
N VAL A 63 -48.95 -22.55 -55.35
CA VAL A 63 -48.30 -23.20 -54.20
C VAL A 63 -46.77 -23.17 -54.34
N GLU A 64 -46.22 -23.52 -55.51
CA GLU A 64 -44.79 -23.46 -55.82
C GLU A 64 -44.24 -22.04 -55.65
N SER A 65 -44.90 -21.04 -56.23
CA SER A 65 -44.52 -19.62 -56.10
C SER A 65 -44.54 -19.15 -54.64
N SER A 66 -45.50 -19.63 -53.86
CA SER A 66 -45.61 -19.29 -52.43
C SER A 66 -44.52 -19.98 -51.60
N LEU A 67 -44.27 -21.27 -51.84
CA LEU A 67 -43.23 -22.04 -51.18
C LEU A 67 -41.84 -21.47 -51.48
N PHE A 68 -41.57 -21.09 -52.73
CA PHE A 68 -40.29 -20.47 -53.13
C PHE A 68 -40.07 -19.12 -52.44
N LYS A 69 -41.12 -18.28 -52.33
CA LYS A 69 -41.05 -17.02 -51.55
C LYS A 69 -40.73 -17.29 -50.08
N THR A 70 -41.44 -18.22 -49.45
CA THR A 70 -41.20 -18.60 -48.03
C THR A 70 -39.79 -19.15 -47.82
N LEU A 71 -39.31 -20.05 -48.70
CA LEU A 71 -37.97 -20.62 -48.63
C LEU A 71 -36.90 -19.54 -48.75
N LYS A 72 -37.02 -18.65 -49.76
CA LYS A 72 -36.09 -17.53 -49.91
C LYS A 72 -36.15 -16.57 -48.71
N THR A 73 -37.33 -16.25 -48.18
CA THR A 73 -37.45 -15.41 -46.98
C THR A 73 -36.78 -16.05 -45.76
N ALA A 74 -36.86 -17.37 -45.61
CA ALA A 74 -36.14 -18.10 -44.57
C ALA A 74 -34.61 -18.09 -44.77
N GLU A 75 -34.14 -18.22 -46.01
CA GLU A 75 -32.72 -18.10 -46.39
C GLU A 75 -32.17 -16.69 -46.11
N ASP A 76 -32.82 -15.65 -46.63
CA ASP A 76 -32.47 -14.24 -46.41
C ASP A 76 -32.48 -13.89 -44.90
N THR A 77 -33.46 -14.42 -44.14
CA THR A 77 -33.53 -14.25 -42.68
C THR A 77 -32.40 -14.99 -41.97
N GLY A 78 -32.09 -16.23 -42.35
CA GLY A 78 -31.00 -17.01 -41.77
C GLY A 78 -29.64 -16.35 -41.99
N ALA A 79 -29.37 -15.87 -43.20
CA ALA A 79 -28.17 -15.10 -43.52
C ALA A 79 -28.09 -13.79 -42.70
N SER A 80 -29.20 -13.07 -42.56
CA SER A 80 -29.28 -11.86 -41.74
C SER A 80 -29.00 -12.13 -40.25
N VAL A 81 -29.59 -13.19 -39.68
CA VAL A 81 -29.37 -13.60 -38.28
C VAL A 81 -27.91 -14.00 -38.04
N ILE A 82 -27.29 -14.77 -38.95
CA ILE A 82 -25.86 -15.15 -38.85
C ILE A 82 -24.96 -13.90 -38.95
N GLY A 83 -25.25 -12.98 -39.88
CA GLY A 83 -24.51 -11.72 -40.01
C GLY A 83 -24.61 -10.82 -38.76
N GLN A 84 -25.81 -10.74 -38.16
CA GLN A 84 -26.02 -10.02 -36.90
C GLN A 84 -25.31 -10.69 -35.72
N ALA A 85 -25.36 -12.02 -35.62
CA ALA A 85 -24.69 -12.78 -34.58
C ALA A 85 -23.16 -12.60 -34.64
N ASN A 86 -22.56 -12.73 -35.82
CA ASN A 86 -21.13 -12.51 -36.02
C ASN A 86 -20.69 -11.09 -35.64
N LYS A 87 -21.40 -10.06 -36.15
CA LYS A 87 -21.12 -8.66 -35.80
C LYS A 87 -21.30 -8.37 -34.30
N THR A 88 -22.26 -9.02 -33.65
CA THR A 88 -22.47 -8.89 -32.20
C THR A 88 -21.34 -9.57 -31.42
N ALA A 89 -20.87 -10.74 -31.86
CA ALA A 89 -19.72 -11.42 -31.26
C ALA A 89 -18.43 -10.60 -31.41
N GLU A 90 -18.17 -10.00 -32.58
CA GLU A 90 -17.04 -9.09 -32.80
C GLU A 90 -17.08 -7.87 -31.86
N LEU A 91 -18.25 -7.26 -31.69
CA LEU A 91 -18.45 -6.14 -30.76
C LEU A 91 -18.22 -6.57 -29.30
N ILE A 92 -18.75 -7.72 -28.89
CA ILE A 92 -18.56 -8.28 -27.54
C ILE A 92 -17.09 -8.60 -27.28
N LEU A 93 -16.37 -9.19 -28.24
CA LEU A 93 -14.94 -9.47 -28.12
C LEU A 93 -14.13 -8.18 -27.96
N LYS A 94 -14.41 -7.16 -28.79
CA LYS A 94 -13.74 -5.86 -28.73
C LYS A 94 -14.05 -5.11 -27.43
N GLU A 95 -15.28 -5.15 -26.95
CA GLU A 95 -15.68 -4.56 -25.67
C GLU A 95 -14.98 -5.25 -24.48
N ASN A 96 -14.92 -6.58 -24.48
CA ASN A 96 -14.21 -7.33 -23.44
C ASN A 96 -12.70 -7.10 -23.48
N GLN A 97 -12.09 -6.96 -24.67
CA GLN A 97 -10.68 -6.58 -24.78
C GLN A 97 -10.43 -5.20 -24.17
N LEU A 98 -11.22 -4.17 -24.53
CA LEU A 98 -11.10 -2.83 -23.96
C LEU A 98 -11.32 -2.81 -22.44
N LYS A 99 -12.25 -3.61 -21.92
CA LYS A 99 -12.45 -3.79 -20.46
C LYS A 99 -11.25 -4.46 -19.80
N ALA A 100 -10.69 -5.51 -20.40
CA ALA A 100 -9.51 -6.20 -19.89
C ALA A 100 -8.28 -5.28 -19.86
N ASP A 101 -8.02 -4.54 -20.94
CA ASP A 101 -6.95 -3.55 -21.01
C ASP A 101 -7.12 -2.43 -19.98
N SER A 102 -8.36 -1.95 -19.77
CA SER A 102 -8.70 -0.97 -18.74
C SER A 102 -8.42 -1.50 -17.32
N ILE A 103 -8.89 -2.72 -17.00
CA ILE A 103 -8.67 -3.37 -15.69
C ILE A 103 -7.17 -3.62 -15.46
N LEU A 104 -6.44 -4.07 -16.48
CA LEU A 104 -4.98 -4.26 -16.39
C LEU A 104 -4.24 -2.93 -16.17
N ASN A 105 -4.69 -1.85 -16.80
CA ASN A 105 -4.08 -0.53 -16.61
C ASN A 105 -4.40 0.05 -15.22
N GLU A 106 -5.63 -0.09 -14.73
CA GLU A 106 -6.03 0.28 -13.38
C GLU A 106 -5.23 -0.52 -12.32
N ALA A 107 -5.10 -1.84 -12.50
CA ALA A 107 -4.33 -2.70 -11.62
C ALA A 107 -2.83 -2.34 -11.60
N LYS A 108 -2.23 -2.09 -12.78
CA LYS A 108 -0.85 -1.58 -12.89
C LYS A 108 -0.66 -0.24 -12.19
N THR A 109 -1.64 0.67 -12.33
CA THR A 109 -1.59 2.00 -11.70
C THR A 109 -1.67 1.89 -10.19
N LYS A 110 -2.62 1.10 -9.65
CA LYS A 110 -2.71 0.83 -8.20
C LYS A 110 -1.44 0.17 -7.66
N ALA A 111 -0.92 -0.85 -8.33
CA ALA A 111 0.31 -1.52 -7.92
C ALA A 111 1.51 -0.57 -7.91
N LYS A 112 1.64 0.31 -8.92
CA LYS A 112 2.68 1.36 -8.94
C LYS A 112 2.53 2.32 -7.77
N ASN A 113 1.33 2.86 -7.56
CA ASN A 113 1.06 3.82 -6.48
C ASN A 113 1.38 3.21 -5.11
N THR A 114 0.95 1.98 -4.84
CA THR A 114 1.24 1.28 -3.57
C THR A 114 2.74 1.03 -3.36
N ILE A 115 3.53 0.82 -4.42
CA ILE A 115 4.99 0.73 -4.34
C ILE A 115 5.59 2.11 -4.01
N GLU A 116 5.16 3.18 -4.70
CA GLU A 116 5.64 4.55 -4.46
C GLU A 116 5.27 5.05 -3.04
N GLU A 117 4.07 4.72 -2.55
CA GLU A 117 3.61 4.96 -1.18
C GLU A 117 4.48 4.19 -0.15
N ALA A 118 4.76 2.91 -0.40
CA ALA A 118 5.59 2.10 0.50
C ALA A 118 7.07 2.54 0.52
N GLU A 119 7.64 2.93 -0.62
CA GLU A 119 8.98 3.52 -0.68
C GLU A 119 9.05 4.87 0.04
N MET A 120 8.04 5.72 -0.12
CA MET A 120 7.95 7.01 0.58
C MET A 120 7.84 6.83 2.09
N LEU A 121 6.98 5.93 2.56
CA LEU A 121 6.83 5.61 3.99
C LEU A 121 8.13 5.00 4.57
N SER A 122 8.80 4.12 3.81
CA SER A 122 10.08 3.53 4.21
C SER A 122 11.17 4.59 4.38
N ARG A 123 11.25 5.58 3.48
CA ARG A 123 12.17 6.73 3.62
C ARG A 123 11.86 7.56 4.86
N GLN A 124 10.60 7.95 5.05
CA GLN A 124 10.17 8.69 6.25
C GLN A 124 10.49 7.95 7.56
N MET A 125 10.32 6.63 7.59
CA MET A 125 10.69 5.81 8.75
C MET A 125 12.21 5.77 8.98
N LEU A 126 13.03 5.71 7.93
CA LEU A 126 14.50 5.77 8.05
C LEU A 126 14.97 7.14 8.53
N ASP A 127 14.42 8.22 7.99
CA ASP A 127 14.73 9.60 8.40
C ASP A 127 14.37 9.83 9.89
N GLU A 128 13.19 9.36 10.32
CA GLU A 128 12.78 9.43 11.73
C GLU A 128 13.67 8.56 12.63
N MET A 129 14.09 7.38 12.16
CA MET A 129 15.02 6.53 12.90
C MET A 129 16.41 7.17 13.04
N GLU A 130 16.91 7.88 12.03
CA GLU A 130 18.17 8.63 12.15
C GLU A 130 18.06 9.76 13.18
N GLU A 131 16.97 10.55 13.14
CA GLU A 131 16.75 11.62 14.13
C GLU A 131 16.62 11.07 15.56
N ARG A 132 15.89 9.96 15.74
CA ARG A 132 15.77 9.25 17.04
C ARG A 132 17.13 8.74 17.52
N LEU A 133 17.95 8.14 16.65
CA LEU A 133 19.30 7.65 17.00
C LEU A 133 20.25 8.80 17.36
N LYS A 134 20.22 9.89 16.61
CA LYS A 134 20.97 11.13 16.86
C LYS A 134 20.61 11.74 18.22
N THR A 135 19.32 11.81 18.52
CA THR A 135 18.78 12.30 19.80
C THR A 135 19.18 11.39 20.96
N LEU A 136 19.09 10.06 20.78
CA LEU A 136 19.56 9.08 21.76
C LEU A 136 21.07 9.20 22.03
N GLY A 137 21.89 9.45 20.99
CA GLY A 137 23.32 9.72 21.14
C GLY A 137 23.62 11.00 21.95
N GLN A 138 22.81 12.05 21.76
CA GLN A 138 22.89 13.27 22.58
C GLN A 138 22.50 13.02 24.04
N HIS A 139 21.48 12.19 24.29
CA HIS A 139 21.11 11.76 25.65
C HIS A 139 22.24 10.95 26.32
N TYR A 140 22.87 9.99 25.62
CA TYR A 140 24.01 9.25 26.14
C TYR A 140 25.18 10.17 26.52
N LYS A 141 25.55 11.12 25.64
CA LYS A 141 26.62 12.09 25.94
C LYS A 141 26.26 13.00 27.12
N THR A 142 24.99 13.36 27.25
CA THR A 142 24.50 14.16 28.39
C THR A 142 24.58 13.36 29.70
N LEU A 143 24.22 12.08 29.67
CA LEU A 143 24.30 11.17 30.82
C LEU A 143 25.75 10.87 31.24
N GLU A 144 26.67 10.77 30.28
CA GLU A 144 28.11 10.66 30.56
C GLU A 144 28.65 11.91 31.28
N LEU A 145 28.28 13.12 30.85
CA LEU A 145 28.64 14.35 31.56
C LEU A 145 28.05 14.38 32.99
N HIS A 146 26.84 13.85 33.20
CA HIS A 146 26.27 13.73 34.55
C HIS A 146 27.02 12.69 35.41
N ARG A 147 27.47 11.56 34.84
CA ARG A 147 28.33 10.58 35.52
C ARG A 147 29.63 11.24 35.98
N ASP A 148 30.30 11.96 35.09
CA ASP A 148 31.63 12.51 35.37
C ASP A 148 31.57 13.68 36.36
N ASN A 149 30.54 14.52 36.29
CA ASN A 149 30.25 15.53 37.31
C ASN A 149 29.99 14.88 38.68
N LEU A 150 29.18 13.82 38.75
CA LEU A 150 28.90 13.11 40.01
C LEU A 150 30.17 12.45 40.58
N LEU A 151 31.03 11.87 39.75
CA LEU A 151 32.31 11.32 40.17
C LEU A 151 33.27 12.41 40.69
N ALA A 152 33.27 13.59 40.07
CA ALA A 152 34.04 14.75 40.54
C ALA A 152 33.52 15.27 41.90
N ASP A 153 32.20 15.38 42.08
CA ASP A 153 31.60 15.78 43.36
C ASP A 153 31.83 14.76 44.48
N LEU A 154 31.72 13.46 44.18
CA LEU A 154 32.06 12.39 45.14
C LEU A 154 33.54 12.47 45.55
N LYS A 155 34.45 12.73 44.60
CA LYS A 155 35.88 12.92 44.87
C LYS A 155 36.13 14.17 45.74
N ARG A 156 35.43 15.28 45.48
CA ARG A 156 35.48 16.51 46.27
C ARG A 156 34.99 16.30 47.70
N LEU A 157 33.82 15.68 47.86
CA LEU A 157 33.24 15.35 49.17
C LEU A 157 34.13 14.40 49.98
N ALA A 158 34.76 13.42 49.33
CA ALA A 158 35.76 12.55 49.96
C ALA A 158 36.99 13.35 50.44
N GLY A 159 37.51 14.26 49.61
CA GLY A 159 38.60 15.17 49.98
C GLY A 159 38.25 16.04 51.19
N GLU A 160 37.12 16.77 51.13
CA GLU A 160 36.63 17.58 52.25
C GLU A 160 36.46 16.78 53.55
N THR A 161 36.04 15.51 53.44
CA THR A 161 35.86 14.62 54.58
C THR A 161 37.22 14.20 55.16
N ILE A 162 38.20 13.87 54.32
CA ILE A 162 39.58 13.59 54.73
C ILE A 162 40.18 14.82 55.43
N ASP A 163 40.02 16.01 54.86
CA ASP A 163 40.54 17.26 55.45
C ASP A 163 39.87 17.57 56.81
N ARG A 164 38.58 17.24 56.99
CA ARG A 164 37.90 17.36 58.28
C ARG A 164 38.44 16.36 59.30
N VAL A 165 38.67 15.12 58.89
CA VAL A 165 39.28 14.06 59.74
C VAL A 165 40.70 14.43 60.15
N GLU A 166 41.53 14.94 59.24
CA GLU A 166 42.92 15.28 59.56
C GLU A 166 43.01 16.54 60.46
N ARG A 167 42.15 17.54 60.24
CA ARG A 167 42.00 18.67 61.19
C ARG A 167 41.55 18.22 62.58
N ALA A 168 40.62 17.26 62.67
CA ALA A 168 40.22 16.69 63.95
C ALA A 168 41.38 15.94 64.65
N LYS A 169 42.21 15.20 63.89
CA LYS A 169 43.43 14.57 64.44
C LYS A 169 44.47 15.59 64.89
N SER A 170 44.70 16.69 64.16
CA SER A 170 45.67 17.70 64.57
C SER A 170 45.23 18.38 65.86
N SER A 171 43.95 18.81 65.96
CA SER A 171 43.43 19.39 67.20
C SER A 171 43.38 18.40 68.38
N ALA A 172 43.35 17.10 68.11
CA ALA A 172 43.48 16.06 69.15
C ALA A 172 44.92 15.80 69.59
N ARG A 173 45.94 16.19 68.80
CA ARG A 173 47.36 16.08 69.18
C ARG A 173 47.82 17.17 70.15
N ASP A 174 47.18 18.35 70.10
CA ASP A 174 47.51 19.48 70.97
C ASP A 174 46.96 19.31 72.41
N PHE A 175 46.21 18.24 72.69
CA PHE A 175 45.63 17.95 74.00
C PHE A 175 46.46 16.90 74.76
N ASP A 176 47.42 17.36 75.58
CA ASP A 176 48.13 16.53 76.56
C ASP A 176 47.32 16.46 77.89
N PRO A 177 46.73 15.29 78.26
CA PRO A 177 45.92 15.18 79.46
C PRO A 177 46.70 15.39 80.75
N ASP A 178 47.97 14.98 80.80
CA ASP A 178 48.81 15.05 81.99
C ASP A 178 49.35 16.47 82.20
N GLN A 179 49.69 17.19 81.12
CA GLN A 179 50.05 18.60 81.18
C GLN A 179 48.87 19.47 81.66
N HIS A 180 47.67 19.24 81.13
CA HIS A 180 46.46 19.92 81.60
C HIS A 180 46.10 19.56 83.06
N LEU A 181 46.25 18.29 83.45
CA LEU A 181 46.05 17.85 84.84
C LEU A 181 47.07 18.46 85.81
N ALA A 182 48.32 18.63 85.39
CA ALA A 182 49.36 19.29 86.16
C ALA A 182 49.06 20.79 86.37
N LEU A 183 48.59 21.48 85.33
CA LEU A 183 48.15 22.88 85.43
C LEU A 183 46.94 23.03 86.37
N ALA A 184 45.92 22.18 86.24
CA ALA A 184 44.75 22.21 87.12
C ALA A 184 45.11 21.94 88.60
N LYS A 185 46.04 21.01 88.86
CA LYS A 185 46.59 20.75 90.21
C LYS A 185 47.42 21.93 90.75
N ARG A 186 48.09 22.69 89.89
CA ARG A 186 48.86 23.89 90.28
C ARG A 186 47.93 25.05 90.65
N GLU A 187 46.90 25.29 89.85
CA GLU A 187 45.86 26.30 90.13
C GLU A 187 45.15 26.01 91.46
N SER A 188 44.66 24.78 91.68
CA SER A 188 44.00 24.44 92.94
C SER A 188 44.93 24.54 94.15
N LYS A 189 46.22 24.19 94.00
CA LYS A 189 47.21 24.37 95.09
C LYS A 189 47.46 25.85 95.42
N LYS A 190 47.44 26.76 94.43
CA LYS A 190 47.50 28.22 94.70
C LYS A 190 46.23 28.71 95.39
N ALA A 191 45.05 28.22 94.99
CA ALA A 191 43.77 28.61 95.59
C ALA A 191 43.66 28.20 97.08
N LEU A 192 44.24 27.06 97.49
CA LEU A 192 44.16 26.59 98.87
C LEU A 192 45.20 27.21 99.83
N PHE A 193 46.33 27.74 99.35
CA PHE A 193 47.42 28.24 100.21
C PHE A 193 48.06 29.55 99.70
N PRO A 194 47.41 30.72 99.90
CA PRO A 194 47.82 31.99 99.27
C PRO A 194 49.26 32.45 99.55
N ASN A 195 49.82 32.14 100.72
CA ASN A 195 51.14 32.64 101.16
C ASN A 195 52.28 31.60 101.08
N ALA A 196 52.03 30.40 100.52
CA ALA A 196 53.00 29.29 100.56
C ALA A 196 54.28 29.50 99.72
N GLU A 197 54.29 30.46 98.79
CA GLU A 197 55.48 30.80 98.01
C GLU A 197 56.47 31.66 98.83
N LEU A 198 55.95 32.51 99.73
CA LEU A 198 56.75 33.46 100.53
C LEU A 198 57.66 32.75 101.55
N GLU A 199 57.19 31.67 102.19
CA GLU A 199 58.02 30.87 103.11
C GLU A 199 59.19 30.16 102.41
N ASN A 200 59.05 29.87 101.12
CA ASN A 200 60.07 29.17 100.35
C ASN A 200 61.16 30.12 99.84
N GLU A 201 60.83 31.38 99.52
CA GLU A 201 61.85 32.39 99.18
C GLU A 201 62.72 32.77 100.39
N ILE A 202 62.14 32.91 101.58
CA ILE A 202 62.90 33.19 102.82
C ILE A 202 63.94 32.08 103.12
N LYS A 203 63.63 30.82 102.79
CA LYS A 203 64.58 29.70 102.96
C LYS A 203 65.67 29.62 101.88
N LYS A 204 65.50 30.28 100.73
CA LYS A 204 66.37 30.13 99.56
C LYS A 204 67.49 31.17 99.47
N SER A 205 67.43 32.24 100.27
CA SER A 205 68.39 33.34 100.28
C SER A 205 69.72 33.06 101.02
N LEU A 206 69.85 31.92 101.69
CA LEU A 206 70.93 31.64 102.64
C LEU A 206 72.15 30.86 102.09
N GLN A 207 72.19 30.49 100.81
CA GLN A 207 73.31 29.71 100.25
C GLN A 207 73.74 30.15 98.82
N GLN A 208 75.05 30.40 98.69
CA GLN A 208 75.88 30.60 97.49
C GLN A 208 76.98 29.47 97.47
N PRO A 209 77.88 29.25 96.46
CA PRO A 209 78.47 30.27 95.56
C PRO A 209 79.09 29.83 94.17
N VAL A 210 79.84 30.76 93.53
CA VAL A 210 80.94 30.65 92.52
C VAL A 210 80.71 30.11 91.08
N VAL A 211 80.60 31.07 90.12
CA VAL A 211 81.46 31.37 88.93
C VAL A 211 82.27 30.27 88.19
N THR A 212 82.25 30.29 86.83
CA THR A 212 83.43 30.18 85.91
C THR A 212 83.04 30.59 84.46
N GLU A 213 83.99 31.11 83.65
CA GLU A 213 83.78 31.79 82.34
C GLU A 213 84.91 31.50 81.32
N VAL A 214 84.57 31.21 80.04
CA VAL A 214 85.48 31.11 78.84
C VAL A 214 84.58 31.30 77.58
N VAL A 215 84.64 32.30 76.67
CA VAL A 215 85.70 32.94 75.82
C VAL A 215 86.15 32.05 74.64
N LYS A 216 85.61 32.08 73.39
CA LYS A 216 85.33 33.14 72.37
C LYS A 216 86.50 33.41 71.39
N THR A 217 86.38 32.97 70.12
CA THR A 217 87.17 33.46 68.96
C THR A 217 86.43 33.38 67.61
N THR A 218 86.35 34.51 66.91
CA THR A 218 86.13 34.76 65.46
C THR A 218 87.35 35.61 64.98
N PRO A 219 87.68 35.86 63.67
CA PRO A 219 86.86 36.66 62.71
C PRO A 219 87.14 36.49 61.18
N VAL A 220 86.68 37.46 60.37
CA VAL A 220 87.00 37.78 58.94
C VAL A 220 86.45 36.83 57.86
N GLU A 221 85.56 37.19 56.92
CA GLU A 221 84.86 38.43 56.50
C GLU A 221 85.51 39.32 55.38
N THR A 222 84.97 39.20 54.16
CA THR A 222 84.86 40.24 53.11
C THR A 222 83.75 39.73 52.15
N THR A 223 82.55 40.32 51.95
CA THR A 223 82.13 41.73 51.69
C THR A 223 82.64 42.17 50.31
N THR A 224 81.84 42.53 49.30
CA THR A 224 80.68 43.46 49.20
C THR A 224 79.61 43.01 48.16
N VAL A 225 78.46 43.67 47.91
CA VAL A 225 77.37 44.23 48.77
C VAL A 225 76.26 44.86 47.87
N GLN A 226 74.98 44.48 48.09
CA GLN A 226 73.72 45.24 47.87
C GLN A 226 73.37 45.75 46.43
N GLN A 227 72.16 46.22 46.09
CA GLN A 227 70.97 46.70 46.86
C GLN A 227 69.67 46.29 46.08
N ILE A 228 68.59 45.68 46.65
CA ILE A 228 67.51 46.23 47.52
C ILE A 228 66.72 47.37 46.82
N GLN A 229 65.38 47.45 46.74
CA GLN A 229 64.16 46.68 47.14
C GLN A 229 62.99 47.11 46.17
N ARG A 230 61.69 46.74 46.18
CA ARG A 230 60.72 45.96 47.02
C ARG A 230 59.58 45.48 46.05
N SER A 231 59.04 44.26 46.06
CA SER A 231 57.88 43.75 46.82
C SER A 231 56.69 44.72 47.06
N PHE A 232 55.52 44.46 46.42
CA PHE A 232 54.19 44.20 47.03
C PHE A 232 53.10 43.90 45.97
N PHE A 233 52.00 43.23 46.38
CA PHE A 233 50.86 42.71 45.57
C PHE A 233 51.23 41.57 44.60
N ASP A 234 50.75 40.34 44.82
CA ASP A 234 49.40 39.77 44.55
C ASP A 234 49.23 39.51 43.04
N ASP A 235 49.12 38.29 42.51
CA ASP A 235 48.51 37.04 43.01
C ASP A 235 46.97 37.11 43.08
N ILE A 236 46.30 36.66 42.00
CA ILE A 236 45.04 35.87 41.93
C ILE A 236 44.57 35.73 40.46
N GLN A 237 43.90 34.62 40.16
CA GLN A 237 43.21 34.32 38.89
C GLN A 237 41.71 34.60 38.97
#